data_AF-A0A7L9WPZ6-F1
#
_entry.id   AF-A0A7L9WPZ6-F1
#
_cell.length_a   1.000
_cell.length_b   1.000
_cell.length_c   1.000
_cell.angle_alpha   90.00
_cell.angle_beta   90.00
_cell.angle_gamma   90.00
#
_symmetry.space_group_name_H-M   'P 1'
#
loop_
_entity.id
_entity.type
_entity.pdbx_description
1 polymer ?
#
loop_
_entity_poly.entity_id
_entity_poly.type
_entity_poly.pdbx_seq_one_letter_code
_entity_poly.pdbx_strand_id
1 'polypeptide(L)'
;MVDNKKTSAEALNRHVAMAMQRIAASQDAKSLRNLYENIQRHPDLDDIRKEELTEAVMQRMRVVSPALATRLGGAKDSLGREYLQSVFDRVSDRFDLSGNKVGQGVKTGGFMINGTRHVDVYLSYKTSDRRNLGFAWIQETVESEPFLELKLRDLGDSGAAEAPRETLTDKELAAARFEEELERLLGQ
;
A
#
# COMPACT_ATOMS: atom_id res chain seq x y z
N MET A 1 -18.13 42.42 7.53
CA MET A 1 -18.47 40.97 7.53
C MET A 1 -17.38 40.07 6.95
N VAL A 2 -16.29 40.60 6.38
CA VAL A 2 -15.18 39.81 5.80
C VAL A 2 -14.16 39.35 6.87
N ASP A 3 -13.96 40.15 7.92
CA ASP A 3 -12.93 39.86 8.94
C ASP A 3 -13.25 38.64 9.82
N ASN A 4 -14.52 38.41 10.16
CA ASN A 4 -14.91 37.35 11.10
C ASN A 4 -14.74 35.93 10.51
N LYS A 5 -14.89 35.76 9.18
CA LYS A 5 -14.66 34.48 8.50
C LYS A 5 -13.17 34.15 8.37
N LYS A 6 -12.34 35.18 8.17
CA LYS A 6 -10.88 35.02 8.03
C LYS A 6 -10.24 34.56 9.34
N THR A 7 -10.67 35.16 10.46
CA THR A 7 -10.23 34.77 11.81
C THR A 7 -10.66 33.34 12.19
N SER A 8 -11.85 32.90 11.74
CA SER A 8 -12.35 31.54 11.98
C SER A 8 -11.55 30.48 11.22
N ALA A 9 -11.20 30.73 9.95
CA ALA A 9 -10.40 29.80 9.15
C ALA A 9 -8.96 29.66 9.67
N GLU A 10 -8.35 30.77 10.10
CA GLU A 10 -7.02 30.77 10.72
C GLU A 10 -7.01 30.02 12.05
N ALA A 11 -8.07 30.17 12.87
CA ALA A 11 -8.21 29.41 14.11
C ALA A 11 -8.36 27.91 13.85
N LEU A 12 -9.18 27.52 12.87
CA LEU A 12 -9.32 26.12 12.47
C LEU A 12 -7.99 25.53 12.00
N ASN A 13 -7.25 26.24 11.14
CA ASN A 13 -5.94 25.78 10.68
C ASN A 13 -4.94 25.58 11.83
N ARG A 14 -4.94 26.48 12.82
CA ARG A 14 -4.12 26.30 14.03
C ARG A 14 -4.53 25.06 14.81
N HIS A 15 -5.82 24.81 14.98
CA HIS A 15 -6.30 23.62 15.67
C HIS A 15 -5.94 22.32 14.93
N VAL A 16 -6.04 22.30 13.61
CA VAL A 16 -5.61 21.17 12.77
C VAL A 16 -4.11 20.93 12.97
N ALA A 17 -3.28 21.97 12.88
CA ALA A 17 -1.83 21.83 13.10
C ALA A 17 -1.48 21.31 14.51
N MET A 18 -2.17 21.79 15.54
CA MET A 18 -2.01 21.27 16.91
C MET A 18 -2.46 19.81 17.03
N ALA A 19 -3.55 19.43 16.35
CA ALA A 19 -4.03 18.05 16.33
C ALA A 19 -2.98 17.14 15.68
N MET A 20 -2.41 17.53 14.54
CA MET A 20 -1.34 16.78 13.85
C MET A 20 -0.13 16.54 14.77
N GLN A 21 0.33 17.56 15.49
CA GLN A 21 1.42 17.42 16.46
C GLN A 21 1.05 16.45 17.60
N ARG A 22 -0.17 16.55 18.14
CA ARG A 22 -0.65 15.66 19.20
C ARG A 22 -0.76 14.22 18.72
N ILE A 23 -1.21 14.00 17.48
CA ILE A 23 -1.29 12.69 16.85
C ILE A 23 0.11 12.09 16.76
N ALA A 24 1.06 12.80 16.14
CA ALA A 24 2.43 12.32 15.95
C ALA A 24 3.12 11.92 17.28
N ALA A 25 2.88 12.67 18.36
CA ALA A 25 3.47 12.41 19.66
C ALA A 25 2.71 11.39 20.53
N SER A 26 1.47 11.03 20.16
CA SER A 26 0.62 10.20 21.02
C SER A 26 1.17 8.77 21.15
N GLN A 27 1.20 8.25 22.37
CA GLN A 27 1.49 6.83 22.67
C GLN A 27 0.26 6.11 23.23
N ASP A 28 -0.88 6.81 23.33
CA ASP A 28 -2.11 6.26 23.89
C ASP A 28 -3.12 5.91 22.80
N ALA A 29 -3.36 4.62 22.63
CA ALA A 29 -4.31 4.06 21.68
C ALA A 29 -5.75 4.54 21.94
N LYS A 30 -6.13 4.78 23.20
CA LYS A 30 -7.47 5.27 23.55
C LYS A 30 -7.65 6.71 23.09
N SER A 31 -6.67 7.57 23.34
CA SER A 31 -6.66 8.94 22.86
C SER A 31 -6.71 9.02 21.33
N LEU A 32 -5.93 8.20 20.63
CA LEU A 32 -5.96 8.12 19.17
C LEU A 32 -7.34 7.69 18.64
N ARG A 33 -7.98 6.71 19.30
CA ARG A 33 -9.33 6.25 18.92
C ARG A 33 -10.36 7.36 19.09
N ASN A 34 -10.30 8.07 20.22
CA ASN A 34 -11.21 9.18 20.46
C ASN A 34 -11.01 10.30 19.43
N LEU A 35 -9.77 10.60 19.06
CA LEU A 35 -9.47 11.55 17.99
C LEU A 35 -10.06 11.10 16.66
N TYR A 36 -9.87 9.84 16.27
CA TYR A 36 -10.49 9.27 15.07
C TYR A 36 -12.02 9.47 15.07
N GLU A 37 -12.70 9.07 16.14
CA GLU A 37 -14.16 9.21 16.25
C GLU A 37 -14.62 10.69 16.22
N ASN A 38 -13.82 11.59 16.79
CA ASN A 38 -14.12 13.04 16.80
C ASN A 38 -13.94 13.68 15.42
N ILE A 39 -12.89 13.31 14.66
CA ILE A 39 -12.66 13.81 13.30
C ILE A 39 -13.86 13.51 12.41
N GLN A 40 -14.36 12.27 12.46
CA GLN A 40 -15.50 11.82 11.67
C GLN A 40 -16.79 12.59 11.96
N ARG A 41 -16.94 13.08 13.20
CA ARG A 41 -18.14 13.80 13.66
C ARG A 41 -17.99 15.32 13.63
N HIS A 42 -16.82 15.85 13.28
CA HIS A 42 -16.57 17.30 13.37
C HIS A 42 -17.30 18.05 12.24
N PRO A 43 -18.22 18.97 12.55
CA PRO A 43 -19.05 19.63 11.54
C PRO A 43 -18.26 20.60 10.65
N ASP A 44 -17.23 21.24 11.22
CA ASP A 44 -16.47 22.28 10.52
C ASP A 44 -15.26 21.74 9.71
N LEU A 45 -15.00 20.43 9.74
CA LEU A 45 -13.96 19.84 8.90
C LEU A 45 -14.54 19.49 7.54
N ASP A 46 -13.90 20.00 6.49
CA ASP A 46 -14.12 19.52 5.13
C ASP A 46 -13.52 18.13 4.93
N ASP A 47 -13.85 17.51 3.81
CA ASP A 47 -13.46 16.14 3.52
C ASP A 47 -11.93 16.00 3.40
N ILE A 48 -11.25 17.00 2.84
CA ILE A 48 -9.79 17.02 2.71
C ILE A 48 -9.11 16.97 4.08
N ARG A 49 -9.51 17.84 5.02
CA ARG A 49 -8.94 17.86 6.38
C ARG A 49 -9.33 16.63 7.18
N LYS A 50 -10.55 16.11 6.99
CA LYS A 50 -10.97 14.85 7.61
C LYS A 50 -10.08 13.72 7.15
N GLU A 51 -9.80 13.63 5.86
CA GLU A 51 -8.92 12.62 5.28
C GLU A 51 -7.50 12.75 5.84
N GLU A 52 -6.89 13.94 5.78
CA GLU A 52 -5.54 14.21 6.28
C GLU A 52 -5.38 13.82 7.77
N LEU A 53 -6.31 14.27 8.63
CA LEU A 53 -6.26 13.96 10.06
C LEU A 53 -6.54 12.47 10.32
N THR A 54 -7.45 11.86 9.56
CA THR A 54 -7.76 10.43 9.67
C THR A 54 -6.55 9.60 9.31
N GLU A 55 -5.89 9.93 8.21
CA GLU A 55 -4.66 9.27 7.77
C GLU A 55 -3.58 9.38 8.85
N ALA A 56 -3.31 10.58 9.36
CA ALA A 56 -2.33 10.77 10.42
C ALA A 56 -2.64 9.94 11.68
N VAL A 57 -3.90 9.93 12.12
CA VAL A 57 -4.34 9.09 13.26
C VAL A 57 -4.11 7.62 12.96
N MET A 58 -4.47 7.16 11.77
CA MET A 58 -4.34 5.76 11.38
C MET A 58 -2.89 5.32 11.26
N GLN A 59 -2.03 6.12 10.64
CA GLN A 59 -0.58 5.89 10.59
C GLN A 59 -0.03 5.76 12.02
N ARG A 60 -0.32 6.70 12.91
CA ARG A 60 0.12 6.60 14.30
C ARG A 60 -0.45 5.37 15.03
N MET A 61 -1.72 5.07 14.80
CA MET A 61 -2.39 3.91 15.39
C MET A 61 -1.74 2.60 14.93
N ARG A 62 -1.26 2.50 13.69
CA ARG A 62 -0.54 1.32 13.20
C ARG A 62 0.75 1.05 13.98
N VAL A 63 1.38 2.08 14.53
CA VAL A 63 2.55 1.96 15.39
C VAL A 63 2.14 1.62 16.83
N VAL A 64 1.20 2.37 17.39
CA VAL A 64 0.85 2.28 18.82
C VAL A 64 -0.05 1.07 19.14
N SER A 65 -0.98 0.73 18.25
CA SER A 65 -1.93 -0.37 18.43
C SER A 65 -2.37 -0.96 17.07
N PRO A 66 -1.54 -1.82 16.44
CA PRO A 66 -1.82 -2.38 15.12
C PRO A 66 -3.17 -3.13 15.02
N ALA A 67 -3.55 -3.84 16.09
CA ALA A 67 -4.82 -4.56 16.16
C ALA A 67 -6.02 -3.60 16.14
N LEU A 68 -5.92 -2.47 16.86
CA LEU A 68 -6.94 -1.45 16.87
C LEU A 68 -7.04 -0.73 15.52
N ALA A 69 -5.89 -0.39 14.92
CA ALA A 69 -5.83 0.17 13.58
C ALA A 69 -6.52 -0.76 12.57
N THR A 70 -6.27 -2.08 12.66
CA THR A 70 -6.88 -3.06 11.76
C THR A 70 -8.40 -3.12 11.92
N ARG A 71 -8.89 -3.05 13.15
CA ARG A 71 -10.33 -3.06 13.44
C ARG A 71 -11.06 -1.80 12.94
N LEU A 72 -10.39 -0.65 12.96
CA LEU A 72 -11.00 0.63 12.58
C LEU A 72 -10.88 0.93 11.08
N GLY A 73 -9.70 0.71 10.50
CA GLY A 73 -9.38 1.09 9.12
C GLY A 73 -9.04 -0.07 8.19
N GLY A 74 -9.35 -1.31 8.57
CA GLY A 74 -9.11 -2.48 7.71
C GLY A 74 -7.67 -2.96 7.69
N ALA A 75 -7.31 -3.86 6.78
CA ALA A 75 -5.95 -4.38 6.69
C ALA A 75 -4.99 -3.31 6.11
N LYS A 76 -3.72 -3.32 6.53
CA LYS A 76 -2.72 -2.34 6.07
C LYS A 76 -2.36 -2.51 4.59
N ASP A 77 -2.58 -3.70 4.05
CA ASP A 77 -2.29 -4.08 2.67
C ASP A 77 -3.51 -4.01 1.76
N SER A 78 -4.68 -3.55 2.23
CA SER A 78 -5.92 -3.54 1.44
C SER A 78 -5.77 -2.85 0.09
N LEU A 79 -5.21 -1.64 0.04
CA LEU A 79 -5.01 -0.90 -1.22
C LEU A 79 -4.10 -1.65 -2.20
N GLY A 80 -2.97 -2.15 -1.71
CA GLY A 80 -2.03 -2.90 -2.55
C GLY A 80 -2.63 -4.21 -3.04
N ARG A 81 -3.41 -4.89 -2.20
CA ARG A 81 -4.10 -6.13 -2.54
C ARG A 81 -5.21 -5.91 -3.57
N GLU A 82 -6.02 -4.88 -3.41
CA GLU A 82 -7.07 -4.52 -4.37
C GLU A 82 -6.47 -4.17 -5.74
N TYR A 83 -5.42 -3.35 -5.76
CA TYR A 83 -4.71 -3.02 -7.00
C TYR A 83 -4.09 -4.25 -7.67
N LEU A 84 -3.37 -5.09 -6.92
CA LEU A 84 -2.80 -6.30 -7.50
C LEU A 84 -3.88 -7.29 -7.92
N GLN A 85 -5.02 -7.36 -7.23
CA GLN A 85 -6.12 -8.22 -7.64
C GLN A 85 -6.70 -7.76 -8.98
N SER A 86 -6.88 -6.45 -9.20
CA SER A 86 -7.37 -5.95 -10.48
C SER A 86 -6.39 -6.23 -11.64
N VAL A 87 -5.09 -6.13 -11.38
CA VAL A 87 -4.06 -6.54 -12.35
C VAL A 87 -4.15 -8.05 -12.61
N PHE A 88 -4.28 -8.86 -11.56
CA PHE A 88 -4.43 -10.31 -11.69
C PHE A 88 -5.62 -10.69 -12.55
N ASP A 89 -6.80 -10.13 -12.26
CA ASP A 89 -8.04 -10.43 -12.98
C ASP A 89 -7.88 -10.09 -14.47
N ARG A 90 -7.30 -8.92 -14.78
CA ARG A 90 -7.02 -8.49 -16.16
C ARG A 90 -6.07 -9.42 -16.90
N VAL A 91 -5.02 -9.93 -16.24
CA VAL A 91 -4.09 -10.88 -16.89
C VAL A 91 -4.69 -12.27 -17.01
N SER A 92 -5.48 -12.74 -16.04
CA SER A 92 -6.12 -14.04 -16.11
C SER A 92 -7.20 -14.13 -17.18
N ASP A 93 -7.82 -13.01 -17.53
CA ASP A 93 -8.77 -12.94 -18.65
C ASP A 93 -8.08 -13.00 -20.02
N ARG A 94 -6.81 -12.59 -20.10
CA ARG A 94 -6.06 -12.49 -21.37
C ARG A 94 -5.11 -13.66 -21.63
N PHE A 95 -4.55 -14.25 -20.60
CA PHE A 95 -3.45 -15.22 -20.71
C PHE A 95 -3.81 -16.56 -20.05
N ASP A 96 -3.35 -17.68 -20.62
CA ASP A 96 -3.40 -18.97 -19.95
C ASP A 96 -2.32 -19.06 -18.87
N LEU A 97 -2.74 -18.93 -17.61
CA LEU A 97 -1.85 -18.98 -16.45
C LEU A 97 -1.71 -20.38 -15.84
N SER A 98 -2.23 -21.43 -16.48
CA SER A 98 -2.20 -22.81 -15.96
C SER A 98 -0.78 -23.37 -15.79
N GLY A 99 0.19 -22.80 -16.50
CA GLY A 99 1.61 -23.16 -16.42
C GLY A 99 2.33 -22.69 -15.14
N ASN A 100 1.70 -21.85 -14.31
CA ASN A 100 2.34 -21.23 -13.16
C ASN A 100 2.75 -22.24 -12.06
N LYS A 101 4.04 -22.34 -11.76
CA LYS A 101 4.60 -23.27 -10.77
C LYS A 101 4.54 -22.78 -9.32
N VAL A 102 4.14 -21.54 -9.07
CA VAL A 102 4.10 -20.95 -7.71
C VAL A 102 2.69 -20.58 -7.25
N GLY A 103 1.65 -21.06 -7.95
CA GLY A 103 0.25 -20.75 -7.67
C GLY A 103 -0.16 -19.35 -8.13
N GLN A 104 -1.46 -19.11 -8.22
CA GLN A 104 -2.06 -17.88 -8.75
C GLN A 104 -2.57 -16.95 -7.63
N GLY A 105 -2.95 -15.72 -7.98
CA GLY A 105 -3.51 -14.73 -7.07
C GLY A 105 -2.51 -13.95 -6.22
N VAL A 106 -3.02 -12.96 -5.48
CA VAL A 106 -2.25 -12.03 -4.63
C VAL A 106 -1.83 -12.70 -3.32
N LYS A 107 -0.53 -12.66 -3.03
CA LYS A 107 0.09 -13.32 -1.88
C LYS A 107 0.67 -12.30 -0.91
N THR A 108 0.74 -12.66 0.36
CA THR A 108 1.48 -11.89 1.36
C THR A 108 2.96 -12.25 1.28
N GLY A 109 3.80 -11.22 1.17
CA GLY A 109 5.24 -11.32 1.10
C GLY A 109 5.89 -11.67 2.43
N GLY A 110 7.02 -12.37 2.35
CA GLY A 110 7.78 -12.81 3.52
C GLY A 110 8.27 -11.64 4.38
N PHE A 111 8.56 -10.47 3.77
CA PHE A 111 9.01 -9.29 4.52
C PHE A 111 7.87 -8.61 5.29
N MET A 112 6.62 -8.76 4.85
CA MET A 112 5.48 -8.32 5.66
C MET A 112 5.20 -9.30 6.81
N ILE A 113 5.32 -10.60 6.56
CA ILE A 113 5.12 -11.66 7.57
C ILE A 113 6.14 -11.54 8.70
N ASN A 114 7.41 -11.31 8.36
CA ASN A 114 8.48 -11.18 9.36
C ASN A 114 8.62 -9.76 9.95
N GLY A 115 7.80 -8.80 9.49
CA GLY A 115 7.79 -7.43 9.96
C GLY A 115 8.91 -6.52 9.44
N THR A 116 9.71 -6.96 8.46
CA THR A 116 10.76 -6.14 7.82
C THR A 116 10.17 -5.01 6.99
N ARG A 117 9.00 -5.22 6.37
CA ARG A 117 8.27 -4.20 5.59
C ARG A 117 6.88 -3.97 6.18
N HIS A 118 6.43 -2.72 6.15
CA HIS A 118 5.07 -2.39 6.54
C HIS A 118 4.04 -3.09 5.65
N VAL A 119 4.19 -3.00 4.33
CA VAL A 119 3.39 -3.74 3.35
C VAL A 119 4.32 -4.43 2.37
N ASP A 120 4.02 -5.70 2.09
CA ASP A 120 4.66 -6.50 1.05
C ASP A 120 3.60 -7.51 0.61
N VAL A 121 2.92 -7.22 -0.50
CA VAL A 121 1.98 -8.11 -1.16
C VAL A 121 2.34 -8.19 -2.63
N TYR A 122 2.14 -9.34 -3.26
CA TYR A 122 2.69 -9.57 -4.59
C TYR A 122 1.91 -10.60 -5.41
N LEU A 123 2.07 -10.50 -6.73
CA LEU A 123 1.76 -11.51 -7.72
C LEU A 123 3.06 -12.14 -8.22
N SER A 124 2.98 -13.39 -8.65
CA SER A 124 4.12 -14.02 -9.31
C SER A 124 3.73 -15.10 -10.30
N TYR A 125 4.51 -15.19 -11.37
CA TYR A 125 4.47 -16.27 -12.35
C TYR A 125 5.82 -16.98 -12.39
N LYS A 126 5.81 -18.30 -12.41
CA LYS A 126 7.02 -19.11 -12.60
C LYS A 126 6.77 -20.17 -13.65
N THR A 127 7.59 -20.16 -14.69
CA THR A 127 7.59 -21.15 -15.78
C THR A 127 8.28 -22.45 -15.34
N SER A 128 8.13 -23.52 -16.14
CA SER A 128 8.82 -24.80 -15.92
C SER A 128 10.34 -24.71 -16.10
N ASP A 129 10.81 -23.81 -16.96
CA ASP A 129 12.24 -23.52 -17.18
C ASP A 129 12.83 -22.57 -16.12
N ARG A 130 12.13 -22.38 -15.00
CA ARG A 130 12.57 -21.64 -13.82
C ARG A 130 12.74 -20.12 -14.00
N ARG A 131 12.26 -19.53 -15.11
CA ARG A 131 12.06 -18.08 -15.20
C ARG A 131 10.93 -17.65 -14.25
N ASN A 132 11.13 -16.52 -13.59
CA ASN A 132 10.20 -16.01 -12.58
C ASN A 132 9.97 -14.51 -12.75
N LEU A 133 8.71 -14.13 -12.85
CA LEU A 133 8.25 -12.76 -12.82
C LEU A 133 7.55 -12.52 -11.49
N GLY A 134 7.97 -11.49 -10.76
CA GLY A 134 7.33 -11.01 -9.54
C GLY A 134 6.87 -9.57 -9.73
N PHE A 135 5.71 -9.25 -9.18
CA PHE A 135 5.15 -7.90 -9.17
C PHE A 135 4.58 -7.61 -7.79
N ALA A 136 5.20 -6.69 -7.06
CA ALA A 136 4.93 -6.47 -5.65
C ALA A 136 4.52 -5.03 -5.38
N TRP A 137 3.54 -4.84 -4.51
CA TRP A 137 3.25 -3.58 -3.86
C TRP A 137 3.97 -3.55 -2.51
N ILE A 138 4.86 -2.58 -2.34
CA ILE A 138 5.74 -2.49 -1.19
C ILE A 138 5.53 -1.15 -0.50
N GLN A 139 5.51 -1.18 0.82
CA GLN A 139 5.63 -0.02 1.68
C GLN A 139 6.62 -0.38 2.79
N GLU A 140 7.73 0.34 2.90
CA GLU A 140 8.81 -0.05 3.83
C GLU A 140 8.43 0.25 5.28
N THR A 141 7.98 1.47 5.56
CA THR A 141 7.51 1.90 6.88
C THR A 141 6.05 2.37 6.81
N VAL A 142 5.47 2.73 7.95
CA VAL A 142 4.09 3.26 8.00
C VAL A 142 4.02 4.62 7.29
N GLU A 143 5.11 5.37 7.30
CA GLU A 143 5.23 6.75 6.82
C GLU A 143 5.78 6.85 5.39
N SER A 144 6.38 5.78 4.86
CA SER A 144 6.89 5.77 3.49
C SER A 144 5.75 5.64 2.48
N GLU A 145 5.83 6.35 1.37
CA GLU A 145 4.95 6.13 0.22
C GLU A 145 5.12 4.71 -0.35
N PRO A 146 4.03 4.04 -0.73
CA PRO A 146 4.13 2.74 -1.38
C PRO A 146 4.64 2.86 -2.81
N PHE A 147 5.30 1.81 -3.29
CA PHE A 147 5.76 1.68 -4.68
C PHE A 147 5.53 0.26 -5.20
N LEU A 148 5.63 0.11 -6.52
CA LEU A 148 5.58 -1.17 -7.21
C LEU A 148 6.99 -1.64 -7.56
N GLU A 149 7.28 -2.91 -7.31
CA GLU A 149 8.53 -3.56 -7.70
C GLU A 149 8.22 -4.65 -8.73
N LEU A 150 8.81 -4.52 -9.92
CA LEU A 150 8.84 -5.57 -10.93
C LEU A 150 10.19 -6.30 -10.86
N LYS A 151 10.15 -7.63 -10.82
CA LYS A 151 11.34 -8.46 -10.66
C LYS A 151 11.33 -9.62 -11.64
N LEU A 152 12.35 -9.65 -12.50
CA LEU A 152 12.60 -10.73 -13.45
C LEU A 152 13.79 -11.56 -13.00
N ARG A 153 13.58 -12.84 -12.69
CA ARG A 153 14.62 -13.78 -12.31
C ARG A 153 14.74 -14.88 -13.34
N ASP A 154 15.94 -15.10 -13.83
CA ASP A 154 16.31 -16.36 -14.48
C ASP A 154 17.11 -17.21 -13.48
N LEU A 155 16.50 -18.29 -13.01
CA LEU A 155 17.12 -19.24 -12.09
C LEU A 155 17.71 -20.39 -12.91
N GLY A 156 18.75 -20.08 -13.70
CA GLY A 156 19.58 -21.07 -14.37
C GLY A 156 20.28 -22.03 -13.39
N ASP A 157 21.05 -22.99 -13.90
CA ASP A 157 21.67 -24.05 -13.08
C ASP A 157 22.78 -23.56 -12.12
N SER A 158 23.31 -22.36 -12.30
CA SER A 158 24.41 -21.78 -11.49
C SER A 158 23.96 -20.88 -10.33
N GLY A 159 22.65 -20.78 -10.06
CA GLY A 159 22.12 -19.89 -9.02
C GLY A 159 21.83 -18.48 -9.54
N ALA A 160 20.91 -17.79 -8.86
CA ALA A 160 20.32 -16.54 -9.31
C ALA A 160 21.39 -15.46 -9.57
N ALA A 161 21.53 -15.02 -10.83
CA ALA A 161 22.05 -13.68 -11.07
C ALA A 161 21.12 -12.67 -10.35
N GLU A 162 21.69 -11.57 -9.85
CA GLU A 162 20.88 -10.52 -9.23
C GLU A 162 19.87 -10.03 -10.26
N ALA A 163 18.58 -10.30 -9.99
CA ALA A 163 17.51 -9.97 -10.90
C ALA A 163 17.43 -8.45 -11.08
N PRO A 164 17.27 -7.96 -12.31
CA PRO A 164 16.82 -6.60 -12.54
C PRO A 164 15.58 -6.34 -11.69
N ARG A 165 15.62 -5.26 -10.91
CA ARG A 165 14.49 -4.73 -10.17
C ARG A 165 14.16 -3.38 -10.74
N GLU A 166 12.91 -3.21 -11.11
CA GLU A 166 12.36 -1.94 -11.55
C GLU A 166 11.40 -1.44 -10.47
N THR A 167 11.69 -0.28 -9.91
CA THR A 167 10.80 0.40 -8.96
C THR A 167 9.98 1.44 -9.71
N LEU A 168 8.65 1.34 -9.58
CA LEU A 168 7.69 2.17 -10.30
C LEU A 168 6.71 2.80 -9.30
N THR A 169 6.39 4.07 -9.50
CA THR A 169 5.33 4.77 -8.74
C THR A 169 4.06 4.98 -9.57
N ASP A 170 4.18 4.98 -10.90
CA ASP A 170 3.04 5.00 -11.81
C ASP A 170 2.42 3.60 -11.91
N LYS A 171 1.18 3.49 -11.43
CA LYS A 171 0.45 2.23 -11.35
C LYS A 171 0.07 1.67 -12.72
N GLU A 172 -0.27 2.52 -13.69
CA GLU A 172 -0.67 2.04 -15.02
C GLU A 172 0.55 1.60 -15.83
N LEU A 173 1.64 2.36 -15.75
CA LEU A 173 2.92 1.97 -16.35
C LEU A 173 3.40 0.64 -15.77
N ALA A 174 3.42 0.51 -14.44
CA ALA A 174 3.88 -0.70 -13.77
C ALA A 174 3.06 -1.95 -14.16
N ALA A 175 1.74 -1.79 -14.26
CA ALA A 175 0.84 -2.83 -14.75
C ALA A 175 1.14 -3.23 -16.20
N ALA A 176 1.29 -2.25 -17.10
CA ALA A 176 1.59 -2.48 -18.51
C ALA A 176 2.94 -3.21 -18.68
N ARG A 177 3.95 -2.83 -17.89
CA ARG A 177 5.26 -3.49 -17.87
C ARG A 177 5.16 -4.92 -17.38
N PHE A 178 4.38 -5.19 -16.33
CA PHE A 178 4.15 -6.56 -15.88
C PHE A 178 3.48 -7.43 -16.94
N GLU A 179 2.46 -6.89 -17.63
CA GLU A 179 1.77 -7.58 -18.74
C GLU A 179 2.69 -7.91 -19.90
N GLU A 180 3.49 -6.93 -20.34
CA GLU A 180 4.46 -7.11 -21.44
C GLU A 180 5.48 -8.20 -21.11
N GLU A 181 6.01 -8.21 -19.89
CA GLU A 181 6.97 -9.23 -19.48
C GLU A 181 6.32 -10.60 -19.29
N LEU A 182 5.04 -10.65 -18.89
CA LEU A 182 4.28 -11.90 -18.80
C LEU A 182 4.02 -12.49 -20.20
N GLU A 183 3.60 -11.67 -21.15
CA GLU A 183 3.38 -12.05 -22.55
C GLU A 183 4.66 -12.66 -23.16
N ARG A 184 5.80 -11.98 -22.98
CA ARG A 184 7.12 -12.50 -23.39
C ARG A 184 7.49 -13.83 -22.74
N LEU A 185 7.15 -14.02 -21.46
CA LEU A 185 7.42 -15.28 -20.76
C LEU A 185 6.55 -16.43 -21.28
N LEU A 186 5.31 -16.13 -21.65
CA LEU A 186 4.37 -17.10 -22.20
C LEU A 186 4.60 -17.38 -23.70
N GLY A 187 5.35 -16.51 -24.38
CA GLY A 187 5.61 -16.62 -25.82
C GLY A 187 4.36 -16.33 -26.66
N GLN A 188 3.52 -15.42 -26.19
CA GLN A 188 2.30 -14.95 -26.86
C GLN A 188 2.53 -13.60 -27.53
#